data_AF-A0A8G1EHB4-F1
#
_entry.id   AF-A0A8G1EHB4-F1
#
_cell.length_a   1.000
_cell.length_b   1.000
_cell.length_c   1.000
_cell.angle_alpha   90.00
_cell.angle_beta   90.00
_cell.angle_gamma   90.00
#
_symmetry.space_group_name_H-M   'P 1'
#
loop_
_entity.id
_entity.type
_entity.pdbx_description
1 polymer ?
#
loop_
_entity_poly.entity_id
_entity_poly.type
_entity_poly.pdbx_seq_one_letter_code
_entity_poly.pdbx_strand_id
1 'polypeptide(L)'
;MDEIRAFASVVRARFRIDRIILFGSVASGTLHEGSDIDLIVVGDFSGRFHQRIAALLDLTDLPVEPLCYTPEEFRHLLDEQNTFILSALSEGIDL
;
A
#
# COMPACT_ATOMS: atom_id res chain seq x y z
N MET A 1 1.10 -1.35 -14.45
CA MET A 1 1.48 -0.05 -13.85
C MET A 1 0.38 0.99 -13.96
N ASP A 2 -0.20 1.24 -15.14
CA ASP A 2 -1.25 2.27 -15.30
C ASP A 2 -2.50 2.01 -14.44
N GLU A 3 -2.96 0.76 -14.40
CA GLU A 3 -4.09 0.34 -13.55
C GLU A 3 -3.80 0.53 -12.06
N ILE A 4 -2.56 0.29 -11.62
CA ILE A 4 -2.13 0.49 -10.23
C ILE A 4 -2.15 1.97 -9.87
N ARG A 5 -1.69 2.85 -10.77
CA ARG A 5 -1.76 4.31 -10.57
C ARG A 5 -3.20 4.82 -10.60
N ALA A 6 -4.05 4.24 -11.43
CA ALA A 6 -5.48 4.54 -11.44
C ALA A 6 -6.13 4.14 -10.12
N PHE A 7 -5.81 2.95 -9.59
CA PHE A 7 -6.26 2.50 -8.29
C PHE A 7 -5.78 3.42 -7.17
N ALA A 8 -4.49 3.77 -7.13
CA ALA A 8 -3.95 4.73 -6.18
C ALA A 8 -4.70 6.07 -6.20
N SER A 9 -5.09 6.55 -7.39
CA SER A 9 -5.90 7.76 -7.55
C SER A 9 -7.31 7.61 -6.97
N VAL A 10 -7.97 6.46 -7.16
CA VAL A 10 -9.28 6.14 -6.56
C VAL A 10 -9.18 6.11 -5.03
N VAL A 11 -8.16 5.46 -4.47
CA VAL A 11 -7.93 5.41 -3.02
C VAL A 11 -7.73 6.81 -2.45
N ARG A 12 -6.90 7.66 -3.09
CA ARG A 12 -6.69 9.06 -2.69
C ARG A 12 -7.95 9.93 -2.78
N ALA A 13 -8.87 9.61 -3.69
CA ALA A 13 -10.15 10.31 -3.78
C ALA A 13 -11.13 9.91 -2.67
N ARG A 14 -11.01 8.69 -2.12
CA ARG A 14 -11.94 8.15 -1.13
C ARG A 14 -11.48 8.31 0.32
N PHE A 15 -10.17 8.34 0.53
CA PHE A 15 -9.53 8.42 1.84
C PHE A 15 -8.49 9.54 1.88
N ARG A 16 -8.23 10.08 3.07
CA ARG A 16 -7.12 11.01 3.25
C ARG A 16 -5.82 10.22 3.34
N ILE A 17 -5.09 10.15 2.25
CA ILE A 17 -3.86 9.36 2.12
C ILE A 17 -2.64 10.26 2.11
N ASP A 18 -1.68 9.95 2.97
CA ASP A 18 -0.39 10.62 3.05
C ASP A 18 0.63 9.98 2.10
N ARG A 19 0.61 8.65 1.97
CA ARG A 19 1.53 7.91 1.09
C ARG A 19 0.96 6.59 0.58
N ILE A 20 1.32 6.24 -0.66
CA ILE A 20 1.07 4.92 -1.25
C ILE A 20 2.41 4.45 -1.85
N ILE A 21 2.87 3.29 -1.41
CA ILE A 21 4.12 2.69 -1.88
C ILE A 21 3.77 1.34 -2.48
N LEU A 22 4.10 1.15 -3.76
CA LEU A 22 4.14 -0.16 -4.38
C LEU A 22 5.45 -0.83 -4.01
N PHE A 23 5.38 -2.01 -3.42
CA PHE A 23 6.56 -2.80 -3.04
C PHE A 23 6.48 -4.21 -3.61
N GLY A 24 7.42 -5.08 -3.25
CA GLY A 24 7.42 -6.48 -3.67
C GLY A 24 7.85 -6.70 -5.12
N SER A 25 7.51 -7.87 -5.66
CA SER A 25 7.97 -8.36 -6.98
C SER A 25 7.51 -7.48 -8.15
N VAL A 26 6.37 -6.81 -7.99
CA VAL A 26 5.82 -5.86 -8.97
C VAL A 26 6.68 -4.59 -9.03
N ALA A 27 7.21 -4.12 -7.90
CA ALA A 27 8.10 -2.95 -7.85
C ALA A 27 9.45 -3.23 -8.54
N SER A 28 9.97 -4.46 -8.46
CA SER A 28 11.23 -4.86 -9.12
C SER A 28 11.09 -5.17 -10.63
N GLY A 29 9.94 -4.86 -11.23
CA GLY A 29 9.70 -4.98 -12.67
C GLY A 29 9.46 -6.40 -13.19
N THR A 30 9.29 -7.37 -12.29
CA THR A 30 8.99 -8.76 -12.66
C THR A 30 7.49 -9.01 -12.53
N LEU A 31 6.72 -8.35 -13.40
CA LEU A 31 5.28 -8.54 -13.49
C LEU A 31 5.02 -9.88 -14.20
N HIS A 32 4.72 -10.93 -13.43
CA HIS A 32 4.19 -12.17 -13.98
C HIS A 32 2.65 -12.11 -13.94
N GLU A 33 1.99 -12.75 -14.92
CA GLU A 33 0.54 -12.94 -14.88
C GLU A 33 0.18 -13.72 -13.61
N GLY A 34 -0.56 -13.08 -12.69
CA GLY A 34 -0.97 -13.66 -11.41
C GLY A 34 -0.13 -13.29 -10.19
N SER A 35 0.80 -12.33 -10.28
CA SER A 35 1.47 -11.79 -9.09
C SER A 35 0.56 -10.85 -8.29
N ASP A 36 0.54 -11.04 -6.97
CA ASP A 36 -0.13 -10.12 -6.05
C ASP A 36 0.56 -8.74 -6.05
N ILE A 37 -0.24 -7.68 -5.91
CA ILE A 37 0.18 -6.28 -5.95
C ILE A 37 0.26 -5.77 -4.52
N ASP A 38 1.47 -5.83 -3.99
CA ASP A 38 1.83 -5.41 -2.64
C ASP A 38 1.82 -3.87 -2.49
N LEU A 39 0.95 -3.33 -1.63
CA LEU A 39 0.84 -1.89 -1.40
C LEU A 39 0.97 -1.54 0.10
N ILE A 40 1.83 -0.59 0.44
CA ILE A 40 1.76 0.08 1.75
C ILE A 40 0.96 1.36 1.54
N VAL A 41 -0.13 1.50 2.27
CA VAL A 41 -0.98 2.69 2.24
C VAL A 41 -0.96 3.34 3.62
N VAL A 42 -0.47 4.57 3.67
CA VAL A 42 -0.38 5.38 4.89
C VAL A 42 -1.39 6.50 4.79
N GLY A 43 -2.35 6.56 5.71
CA GLY A 43 -3.38 7.58 5.71
C GLY A 43 -4.28 7.56 6.94
N ASP A 44 -5.25 8.45 6.97
CA ASP A 44 -6.22 8.55 8.06
C ASP A 44 -7.23 7.38 7.98
N PHE A 45 -6.85 6.27 8.59
CA PHE A 45 -7.66 5.06 8.68
C PHE A 45 -8.25 4.89 10.07
N SER A 46 -9.51 4.44 10.09
CA SER A 46 -10.22 4.05 11.31
C SER A 46 -10.54 2.55 11.30
N GLY A 47 -10.91 2.01 12.46
CA GLY A 47 -11.25 0.60 12.60
C GLY A 47 -10.03 -0.33 12.68
N ARG A 48 -10.30 -1.64 12.67
CA ARG A 48 -9.28 -2.70 12.78
C ARG A 48 -8.55 -2.90 11.47
N PHE A 49 -7.31 -3.36 11.53
CA PHE A 49 -6.43 -3.55 10.36
C PHE A 49 -7.13 -4.25 9.17
N HIS A 50 -7.75 -5.42 9.39
CA HIS A 50 -8.47 -6.16 8.34
C HIS A 50 -9.66 -5.41 7.73
N GLN A 51 -10.31 -4.51 8.47
CA GLN A 51 -11.43 -3.71 7.95
C GLN A 51 -10.91 -2.63 6.99
N ARG A 52 -9.73 -2.08 7.28
CA ARG A 52 -9.06 -1.11 6.40
C ARG A 52 -8.65 -1.76 5.09
N ILE A 53 -8.10 -2.99 5.16
CA ILE A 53 -7.78 -3.81 3.98
C ILE A 53 -9.04 -4.05 3.15
N ALA A 54 -10.09 -4.58 3.76
CA ALA A 54 -11.35 -4.85 3.07
C ALA A 54 -11.90 -3.60 2.37
N ALA A 55 -11.84 -2.44 3.03
CA ALA A 55 -12.31 -1.18 2.45
C ALA A 55 -11.52 -0.73 1.21
N LEU A 56 -10.25 -1.13 1.07
CA LEU A 56 -9.46 -0.88 -0.14
C LEU A 56 -9.73 -1.95 -1.21
N LEU A 57 -9.91 -3.22 -0.82
CA LEU A 57 -10.26 -4.30 -1.73
C LEU A 57 -11.63 -4.08 -2.39
N ASP A 58 -12.61 -3.51 -1.66
CA ASP A 58 -13.94 -3.18 -2.21
C ASP A 58 -13.90 -2.14 -3.34
N LEU A 59 -12.74 -1.49 -3.58
CA LEU A 59 -12.56 -0.48 -4.62
C LEU A 59 -11.93 -1.04 -5.91
N THR A 60 -11.53 -2.31 -5.95
CA THR A 60 -10.84 -2.88 -7.11
C THR A 60 -10.97 -4.39 -7.22
N ASP A 61 -11.00 -4.90 -8.44
CA ASP A 61 -10.87 -6.33 -8.73
C ASP A 61 -9.40 -6.76 -8.98
N LEU A 62 -8.45 -5.83 -8.86
CA LEU A 62 -7.03 -6.13 -8.96
C LEU A 62 -6.60 -7.03 -7.79
N PRO A 63 -5.64 -7.97 -8.00
CA PRO A 63 -5.10 -8.81 -6.94
C PRO A 63 -4.16 -8.01 -6.04
N VAL A 64 -4.68 -7.03 -5.28
CA VAL A 64 -3.89 -6.17 -4.41
C VAL A 64 -3.84 -6.73 -2.98
N GLU A 65 -2.69 -6.60 -2.33
CA GLU A 65 -2.49 -6.93 -0.92
C GLU A 65 -2.06 -5.65 -0.16
N PRO A 66 -3.03 -4.80 0.25
CA PRO A 66 -2.70 -3.55 0.89
C PRO A 66 -2.44 -3.73 2.39
N LEU A 67 -1.34 -3.15 2.89
CA LEU A 67 -1.07 -2.93 4.30
C LEU A 67 -1.42 -1.49 4.66
N CYS A 68 -2.48 -1.32 5.45
CA CYS A 68 -3.07 -0.01 5.73
C CYS A 68 -2.67 0.51 7.11
N TYR A 69 -1.77 1.49 7.15
CA TYR A 69 -1.26 2.09 8.38
C TYR A 69 -1.76 3.53 8.57
N THR A 70 -2.01 3.91 9.82
CA THR A 70 -2.07 5.33 10.16
C THR A 70 -0.67 5.96 10.14
N PRO A 71 -0.55 7.29 10.03
CA PRO A 71 0.75 7.95 10.10
C PRO A 71 1.51 7.66 11.40
N GLU A 72 0.78 7.47 12.50
CA GLU A 72 1.37 7.12 13.80
C GLU A 72 1.90 5.68 13.82
N GLU A 73 1.11 4.72 13.35
CA GLU A 73 1.53 3.32 13.23
C GLU A 73 2.75 3.20 12.30
N PHE A 74 2.74 3.89 11.17
CA PHE A 74 3.84 3.88 10.23
C PHE A 74 5.11 4.47 10.83
N ARG A 75 5.00 5.61 11.53
CA ARG A 75 6.14 6.23 12.23
C ARG A 75 6.70 5.31 13.32
N HIS A 76 5.85 4.62 14.07
CA HIS A 76 6.30 3.66 15.07
C HIS A 76 7.15 2.54 14.44
N LEU A 77 6.72 2.00 13.29
CA LEU A 77 7.48 0.97 12.57
C LEU A 77 8.84 1.50 12.07
N LEU A 78 8.93 2.79 11.70
CA LEU A 78 10.20 3.42 11.35
C LEU A 78 11.11 3.58 12.57
N ASP A 79 10.56 4.04 13.69
CA ASP A 79 11.29 4.23 14.95
C ASP A 79 11.84 2.88 15.48
N GLU A 80 11.09 1.78 15.28
CA GLU A 80 11.51 0.41 15.60
C GLU A 80 12.49 -0.20 14.58
N GLN A 81 12.86 0.53 13.53
CA GLN A 81 13.70 0.05 12.44
C GLN A 81 13.16 -1.25 11.82
N ASN A 82 11.85 -1.32 11.62
CA ASN A 82 11.21 -2.48 11.00
C ASN A 82 11.79 -2.71 9.60
N THR A 83 12.56 -3.79 9.43
CA THR A 83 13.30 -4.09 8.20
C THR A 83 12.41 -4.15 6.96
N PHE A 84 11.18 -4.64 7.11
CA PHE A 84 10.23 -4.73 6.02
C PHE A 84 9.80 -3.35 5.53
N ILE A 85 9.42 -2.45 6.44
CA ILE A 85 9.05 -1.06 6.08
C ILE A 85 10.25 -0.30 5.50
N LEU A 86 11.44 -0.50 6.06
CA LEU A 86 12.66 0.14 5.56
C LEU A 86 13.03 -0.32 4.15
N SER A 87 12.93 -1.63 3.87
CA SER A 87 13.17 -2.17 2.52
C SER A 87 12.10 -1.66 1.54
N ALA A 88 10.82 -1.67 1.92
CA ALA A 88 9.76 -1.12 1.07
C ALA A 88 9.95 0.38 0.77
N LEU A 89 10.46 1.17 1.71
CA LEU A 89 10.81 2.58 1.46
C LEU A 89 12.04 2.76 0.57
N SER A 90 13.00 1.84 0.62
CA SER A 90 14.23 1.92 -0.16
C SER A 90 14.08 1.39 -1.59
N GLU A 91 13.25 0.36 -1.78
CA GLU A 91 13.13 -0.38 -3.04
C GLU A 91 11.78 -0.18 -3.72
N GLY A 92 10.78 0.30 -2.98
CA GLY A 92 9.44 0.54 -3.49
C GLY A 92 9.31 1.76 -4.38
N ILE A 93 8.17 1.84 -5.06
CA ILE A 93 7.79 2.94 -5.95
C ILE A 93 6.71 3.75 -5.27
N ASP A 94 6.99 5.04 -5.00
CA ASP A 94 5.95 5.98 -4.57
C ASP A 94 4.95 6.23 -5.72
N LEU A 95 3.65 6.01 -5.43
CA LEU A 95 2.55 6.09 -6.41
C LEU A 95 1.75 7.39 -6.34
#